data_AF-A0A0N4WRM9-F1
#
_entry.id   AF-A0A0N4WRM9-F1
#
_cell.length_a   1.000
_cell.length_b   1.000
_cell.length_c   1.000
_cell.angle_alpha   90.00
_cell.angle_beta   90.00
_cell.angle_gamma   90.00
#
_symmetry.space_group_name_H-M   'P 1'
#
loop_
_entity.id
_entity.type
_entity.pdbx_description
1 polymer ?
#
loop_
_entity_poly.entity_id
_entity_poly.type
_entity_poly.pdbx_seq_one_letter_code
_entity_poly.pdbx_strand_id
1 'polypeptide(L)'
;MVSPFRVGKTVNPRRLSINDSFHDVVNNIRGAIDKLNGLWDEVHMSEAARTSRVNTAFEHICSLLSDMVKSEECMIRNVGIEISDGLRKINRMRSQLGMEQWENKRAPPGSIELRNSINSEIRKLLPLFETRQNEQAELIDRLHHLCFRLGFDDSEFSIPTESDELISGDKLGALDARRLELEDVLHKRVKKVQKWQKELNKFVRKLGNDSLSEDEDLRSLLTVDFANEETSVTESVVDTLEEYYDRWCQMYTEYVQEREFRWLELYSRLSELWEACHVADIERLIPPCYNPDKHSDKDIDKISTEISRLESLYAARKDVFDVLTAWKEKWAEKLALEEKKKDPEYFQNRGRENNVYLDAKVQTF
;
A
#
# COMPACT_ATOMS: atom_id res chain seq x y z
N MET A 1 92.51 21.55 7.24
CA MET A 1 91.50 20.77 7.97
C MET A 1 90.19 20.84 7.19
N VAL A 2 89.83 19.76 6.51
CA VAL A 2 88.57 19.65 5.74
C VAL A 2 87.79 18.51 6.37
N SER A 3 86.68 18.84 7.02
CA SER A 3 85.76 17.87 7.64
C SER A 3 84.93 17.19 6.55
N PRO A 4 84.92 15.85 6.43
CA PRO A 4 84.20 15.14 5.38
C PRO A 4 82.88 14.60 5.94
N PHE A 5 81.89 15.46 6.14
CA PHE A 5 80.50 15.01 6.32
C PHE A 5 79.59 15.74 5.34
N ARG A 6 79.64 15.27 4.09
CA ARG A 6 78.63 15.57 3.09
C ARG A 6 77.41 14.69 3.37
N VAL A 7 76.54 15.14 4.28
CA VAL A 7 75.24 14.50 4.55
C VAL A 7 74.33 14.81 3.36
N GLY A 8 74.36 13.92 2.37
CA GLY A 8 73.39 13.88 1.28
C GLY A 8 72.22 12.96 1.64
N LYS A 9 71.00 13.46 1.47
CA LYS A 9 69.69 12.78 1.53
C LYS A 9 69.22 12.34 2.92
N THR A 10 68.30 13.16 3.44
CA THR A 10 67.27 12.87 4.46
C THR A 10 67.10 11.39 4.83
N VAL A 11 67.77 10.96 5.91
CA VAL A 11 67.51 9.66 6.54
C VAL A 11 66.24 9.79 7.36
N ASN A 12 65.24 8.98 7.02
CA ASN A 12 63.92 8.98 7.65
C ASN A 12 64.05 8.57 9.13
N PRO A 13 63.54 9.34 10.12
CA PRO A 13 63.78 9.12 11.56
C PRO A 13 63.41 7.71 12.06
N ARG A 14 62.43 7.03 11.43
CA ARG A 14 62.11 5.62 11.75
C ARG A 14 63.25 4.63 11.43
N ARG A 15 64.14 4.97 10.49
CA ARG A 15 65.30 4.14 10.11
C ARG A 15 66.50 4.34 11.05
N LEU A 16 66.58 5.48 11.74
CA LEU A 16 67.64 5.74 12.72
C LEU A 16 67.54 4.79 13.93
N SER A 17 66.33 4.59 14.48
CA SER A 17 66.08 3.66 15.59
C SER A 17 66.50 2.20 15.27
N ILE A 18 66.34 1.78 14.01
CA ILE A 18 66.76 0.43 13.58
C ILE A 18 68.28 0.38 13.43
N ASN A 19 68.90 1.43 12.88
CA ASN A 19 70.36 1.52 12.75
C ASN A 19 71.08 1.53 14.11
N ASP A 20 70.52 2.16 15.13
CA ASP A 20 71.10 2.14 16.48
C ASP A 20 71.05 0.71 17.07
N SER A 21 69.91 0.01 16.91
CA SER A 21 69.80 -1.40 17.32
C SER A 21 70.72 -2.35 16.52
N PHE A 22 70.99 -2.03 15.24
CA PHE A 22 71.93 -2.79 14.42
C PHE A 22 73.36 -2.68 14.96
N HIS A 23 73.77 -1.50 15.40
CA HIS A 23 75.08 -1.32 16.03
C HIS A 23 75.22 -2.14 17.32
N ASP A 24 74.16 -2.22 18.13
CA ASP A 24 74.15 -3.06 19.34
C ASP A 24 74.27 -4.56 19.01
N VAL A 25 73.53 -5.04 18.00
CA VAL A 25 73.63 -6.43 17.53
C VAL A 25 75.03 -6.76 17.03
N VAL A 26 75.64 -5.87 16.24
CA VAL A 26 77.01 -6.04 15.74
C VAL A 26 78.03 -6.07 16.88
N ASN A 27 77.88 -5.20 17.88
CA ASN A 27 78.77 -5.17 19.04
C ASN A 27 78.62 -6.43 19.91
N ASN A 28 77.40 -6.94 20.07
CA ASN A 28 77.15 -8.20 20.77
C ASN A 28 77.76 -9.41 20.04
N ILE A 29 77.65 -9.47 18.71
CA ILE A 29 78.27 -10.52 17.89
C ILE A 29 79.81 -10.46 18.03
N ARG A 30 80.40 -9.25 17.97
CA ARG A 30 81.86 -9.08 18.16
C ARG A 30 82.30 -9.53 19.55
N GLY A 31 81.63 -9.07 20.61
CA GLY A 31 81.96 -9.47 21.98
C GLY A 31 81.82 -10.98 22.23
N ALA A 32 80.84 -11.63 21.59
CA ALA A 32 80.67 -13.07 21.64
C ALA A 32 81.80 -13.83 20.94
N ILE A 33 82.25 -13.35 19.77
CA ILE A 33 83.37 -13.94 19.02
C ILE A 33 84.68 -13.76 19.79
N ASP A 34 84.94 -12.58 20.37
CA ASP A 34 86.14 -12.33 21.18
C ASP A 34 86.21 -13.26 22.40
N LYS A 35 85.07 -13.50 23.05
CA LYS A 35 84.97 -14.45 24.16
C LYS A 35 85.18 -15.89 23.72
N LEU A 36 84.63 -16.29 22.56
CA LEU A 36 84.86 -17.62 21.99
C LEU A 36 86.33 -17.84 21.62
N ASN A 37 87.00 -16.84 21.06
CA ASN A 37 88.43 -16.89 20.76
C ASN A 37 89.26 -17.10 22.03
N GLY A 38 88.97 -16.35 23.11
CA GLY A 38 89.61 -16.55 24.41
C GLY A 38 89.45 -17.99 24.94
N LEU A 39 88.24 -18.56 24.86
CA LEU A 39 87.98 -19.94 25.27
C LEU A 39 88.68 -20.98 24.37
N TRP A 40 88.80 -20.72 23.07
CA TRP A 40 89.51 -21.59 22.15
C TRP A 40 91.03 -21.52 22.32
N ASP A 41 91.56 -20.39 22.79
CA ASP A 41 92.96 -20.21 23.15
C ASP A 41 93.32 -21.03 24.41
N GLU A 42 92.43 -21.10 25.40
CA GLU A 42 92.61 -21.93 26.61
C GLU A 42 92.72 -23.43 26.31
N VAL A 43 92.06 -23.91 25.26
CA VAL A 43 92.02 -25.33 24.87
C VAL A 43 92.98 -25.66 23.71
N HIS A 44 93.79 -24.68 23.26
CA HIS A 44 94.70 -24.82 22.11
C HIS A 44 94.02 -25.43 20.85
N MET A 45 92.79 -24.98 20.56
CA MET A 45 92.02 -25.50 19.43
C MET A 45 92.62 -25.09 18.08
N SER A 46 92.69 -26.03 17.13
CA SER A 46 93.21 -25.77 15.78
C SER A 46 92.36 -24.75 15.01
N GLU A 47 93.02 -23.95 14.18
CA GLU A 47 92.38 -22.92 13.35
C GLU A 47 91.29 -23.49 12.45
N ALA A 48 91.51 -24.67 11.87
CA ALA A 48 90.51 -25.37 11.06
C ALA A 48 89.21 -25.70 11.84
N ALA A 49 89.32 -26.10 13.11
CA ALA A 49 88.18 -26.40 13.97
C ALA A 49 87.46 -25.12 14.44
N ARG A 50 88.21 -24.04 14.71
CA ARG A 50 87.65 -22.71 15.02
C ARG A 50 86.85 -22.18 13.84
N THR A 51 87.43 -22.18 12.65
CA THR A 51 86.77 -21.73 11.41
C THR A 51 85.52 -22.55 11.10
N SER A 52 85.55 -23.87 11.31
CA SER A 52 84.36 -24.72 11.14
C SER A 52 83.23 -24.33 12.11
N ARG A 53 83.52 -24.13 13.40
CA ARG A 53 82.51 -23.72 14.40
C ARG A 53 81.95 -22.32 14.14
N VAL A 54 82.82 -21.38 13.74
CA VAL A 54 82.43 -20.02 13.37
C VAL A 54 81.54 -20.03 12.11
N ASN A 55 81.90 -20.83 11.10
CA ASN A 55 81.10 -20.96 9.88
C ASN A 55 79.70 -21.49 10.17
N THR A 56 79.55 -22.51 11.02
CA THR A 56 78.23 -23.02 11.42
C THR A 56 77.39 -21.94 12.12
N ALA A 57 78.00 -21.12 13.01
CA ALA A 57 77.30 -20.02 13.65
C ALA A 57 76.84 -18.94 12.64
N PHE A 58 77.70 -18.59 11.67
CA PHE A 58 77.36 -17.66 10.60
C PHE A 58 76.29 -18.23 9.66
N GLU A 59 76.30 -19.53 9.35
CA GLU A 59 75.25 -20.19 8.58
C GLU A 59 73.88 -20.03 9.26
N HIS A 60 73.81 -20.23 10.57
CA HIS A 60 72.57 -20.04 11.33
C HIS A 60 72.10 -18.57 11.33
N ILE A 61 73.01 -17.61 11.51
CA ILE A 61 72.69 -16.17 11.44
C ILE A 61 72.19 -15.79 10.04
N CYS A 62 72.87 -16.28 8.99
CA CYS A 62 72.47 -16.07 7.60
C CYS A 62 71.09 -16.67 7.31
N SER A 63 70.79 -17.86 7.83
CA SER A 63 69.47 -18.48 7.69
C SER A 63 68.38 -17.62 8.35
N LEU A 64 68.59 -17.19 9.60
CA LEU A 64 67.63 -16.36 10.33
C LEU A 64 67.36 -15.03 9.61
N LEU A 65 68.41 -14.35 9.14
CA LEU A 65 68.27 -13.11 8.38
C LEU A 65 67.53 -13.34 7.06
N SER A 66 67.82 -14.45 6.36
CA SER A 66 67.10 -14.82 5.14
C SER A 66 65.62 -15.06 5.42
N ASP A 67 65.28 -15.73 6.51
CA ASP A 67 63.89 -16.02 6.89
C ASP A 67 63.14 -14.74 7.31
N MET A 68 63.78 -13.83 8.03
CA MET A 68 63.22 -12.51 8.34
C MET A 68 62.92 -11.70 7.07
N VAL A 69 63.87 -11.65 6.14
CA VAL A 69 63.69 -10.94 4.86
C VAL A 69 62.55 -11.58 4.04
N LYS A 70 62.52 -12.91 3.91
CA LYS A 70 61.45 -13.62 3.21
C LYS A 70 60.07 -13.36 3.84
N SER A 71 59.99 -13.31 5.17
CA SER A 71 58.75 -13.02 5.89
C SER A 71 58.23 -11.63 5.54
N GLU A 72 59.11 -10.61 5.56
CA GLU A 72 58.76 -9.24 5.19
C GLU A 72 58.40 -9.10 3.71
N GLU A 73 59.14 -9.76 2.81
CA GLU A 73 58.80 -9.81 1.38
C GLU A 73 57.42 -10.45 1.13
N CYS A 74 57.10 -11.51 1.86
CA CYS A 74 55.79 -12.16 1.84
C CYS A 74 54.70 -11.21 2.36
N MET A 75 54.95 -10.53 3.48
CA MET A 75 54.03 -9.56 4.08
C MET A 75 53.73 -8.40 3.12
N ILE A 76 54.74 -7.83 2.46
CA ILE A 76 54.58 -6.77 1.45
C ILE A 76 53.75 -7.27 0.27
N ARG A 77 54.01 -8.48 -0.23
CA ARG A 77 53.24 -9.08 -1.34
C ARG A 77 51.76 -9.24 -0.95
N ASN A 78 51.50 -9.76 0.24
CA ASN A 78 50.14 -9.96 0.75
C ASN A 78 49.40 -8.63 0.93
N VAL A 79 50.05 -7.60 1.48
CA VAL A 79 49.48 -6.24 1.57
C VAL A 79 49.14 -5.69 0.18
N GLY A 80 49.98 -5.95 -0.82
CA GLY A 80 49.69 -5.58 -2.21
C GLY A 80 48.44 -6.26 -2.78
N ILE A 81 48.26 -7.56 -2.51
CA ILE A 81 47.07 -8.32 -2.92
C ILE A 81 45.82 -7.78 -2.21
N GLU A 82 45.88 -7.60 -0.89
CA GLU A 82 44.77 -7.05 -0.08
C GLU A 82 44.33 -5.66 -0.55
N ILE A 83 45.28 -4.79 -0.92
CA ILE A 83 44.98 -3.47 -1.48
C ILE A 83 44.29 -3.60 -2.84
N SER A 84 44.78 -4.47 -3.74
CA SER A 84 44.19 -4.70 -5.06
C SER A 84 42.76 -5.25 -4.98
N ASP A 85 42.56 -6.28 -4.16
CA ASP A 85 41.25 -6.90 -3.93
C ASP A 85 40.29 -5.92 -3.24
N GLY A 86 40.77 -5.21 -2.22
CA GLY A 86 39.99 -4.21 -1.50
C GLY A 86 39.55 -3.04 -2.39
N LEU A 87 40.43 -2.54 -3.27
CA LEU A 87 40.09 -1.50 -4.25
C LEU A 87 39.03 -1.98 -5.25
N ARG A 88 39.17 -3.21 -5.77
CA ARG A 88 38.15 -3.81 -6.65
C ARG A 88 36.81 -3.92 -5.94
N LYS A 89 36.80 -4.39 -4.69
CA LYS A 89 35.57 -4.52 -3.88
C LYS A 89 34.92 -3.16 -3.63
N ILE A 90 35.67 -2.15 -3.19
CA ILE A 90 35.15 -0.80 -2.94
C ILE A 90 34.54 -0.20 -4.22
N ASN A 91 35.26 -0.27 -5.34
CA ASN A 91 34.78 0.33 -6.58
C ASN A 91 33.54 -0.39 -7.11
N ARG A 92 33.47 -1.72 -6.98
CA ARG A 92 32.25 -2.49 -7.30
C ARG A 92 31.07 -2.04 -6.43
N MET A 93 31.23 -2.03 -5.11
CA MET A 93 30.16 -1.60 -4.18
C MET A 93 29.73 -0.15 -4.44
N ARG A 94 30.67 0.77 -4.66
CA ARG A 94 30.36 2.17 -4.99
C ARG A 94 29.61 2.30 -6.30
N SER A 95 30.04 1.59 -7.35
CA SER A 95 29.33 1.63 -8.64
C SER A 95 27.89 1.12 -8.53
N GLN A 96 27.66 0.06 -7.75
CA GLN A 96 26.33 -0.49 -7.49
C GLN A 96 25.46 0.45 -6.66
N LEU A 97 26.07 1.21 -5.74
CA LEU A 97 25.40 2.27 -4.96
C LEU A 97 25.25 3.59 -5.73
N GLY A 98 25.73 3.69 -6.99
CA GLY A 98 25.70 4.92 -7.78
C GLY A 98 26.63 6.03 -7.26
N MET A 99 27.70 5.67 -6.54
CA MET A 99 28.68 6.60 -5.96
C MET A 99 29.91 6.74 -6.86
N GLU A 100 30.61 7.88 -6.75
CA GLU A 100 31.91 8.10 -7.39
C GLU A 100 32.98 7.11 -6.92
N GLN A 101 33.94 6.80 -7.79
CA GLN A 101 35.06 5.90 -7.48
C GLN A 101 35.88 6.39 -6.29
N TRP A 102 36.45 5.45 -5.53
CA TRP A 102 37.21 5.82 -4.35
C TRP A 102 38.59 6.35 -4.70
N GLU A 103 38.84 7.61 -4.34
CA GLU A 103 40.15 8.25 -4.49
C GLU A 103 40.92 8.29 -3.17
N ASN A 104 42.15 7.76 -3.19
CA ASN A 104 43.08 7.91 -2.08
C ASN A 104 43.86 9.24 -2.20
N LYS A 105 43.61 10.17 -1.27
CA LYS A 105 44.26 11.50 -1.26
C LYS A 105 45.42 11.63 -0.26
N ARG A 106 45.68 10.62 0.58
CA ARG A 106 46.59 10.79 1.75
C ARG A 106 47.63 9.69 1.94
N ALA A 107 47.31 8.43 1.63
CA ALA A 107 48.20 7.32 1.95
C ALA A 107 49.12 6.97 0.77
N PRO A 108 50.43 6.71 0.99
CA PRO A 108 51.32 6.26 -0.06
C PRO A 108 50.88 4.92 -0.69
N PRO A 109 51.15 4.69 -1.99
CA PRO A 109 50.83 3.42 -2.66
C PRO A 109 51.58 2.26 -1.99
N GLY A 110 50.90 1.13 -1.78
CA GLY A 110 51.46 -0.06 -1.13
C GLY A 110 51.65 0.05 0.39
N SER A 111 51.22 1.14 1.02
CA SER A 111 51.35 1.32 2.47
C SER A 111 50.29 0.57 3.27
N ILE A 112 50.62 0.17 4.50
CA ILE A 112 49.66 -0.39 5.46
C ILE A 112 48.56 0.62 5.80
N GLU A 113 48.88 1.92 5.76
CA GLU A 113 47.91 3.02 5.95
C GLU A 113 46.86 3.04 4.83
N LEU A 114 47.25 2.75 3.58
CA LEU A 114 46.33 2.59 2.46
C LEU A 114 45.39 1.41 2.68
N ARG A 115 45.92 0.24 3.08
CA ARG A 115 45.10 -0.92 3.43
C ARG A 115 44.08 -0.59 4.53
N ASN A 116 44.51 0.07 5.61
CA ASN A 116 43.63 0.43 6.71
C ASN A 116 42.55 1.43 6.27
N SER A 117 42.88 2.35 5.37
CA SER A 117 41.93 3.30 4.79
C SER A 117 40.89 2.59 3.92
N ILE A 118 41.31 1.65 3.07
CA ILE A 118 40.44 0.76 2.28
C ILE A 118 39.50 -0.01 3.21
N ASN A 119 40.03 -0.66 4.24
CA ASN A 119 39.22 -1.41 5.20
C ASN A 119 38.22 -0.53 5.96
N SER A 120 38.62 0.69 6.32
CA SER A 120 37.72 1.66 6.95
C SER A 120 36.58 2.05 6.02
N GLU A 121 36.85 2.21 4.73
CA GLU A 121 35.81 2.56 3.75
C GLU A 121 34.87 1.39 3.45
N ILE A 122 35.39 0.16 3.33
CA ILE A 122 34.57 -1.05 3.21
C ILE A 122 33.61 -1.15 4.40
N ARG A 123 34.08 -0.88 5.62
CA ARG A 123 33.22 -0.89 6.83
C ARG A 123 32.10 0.15 6.79
N LYS A 124 32.28 1.26 6.07
CA LYS A 124 31.21 2.28 5.89
C LYS A 124 30.24 1.90 4.78
N LEU A 125 30.74 1.30 3.70
CA LEU A 125 29.92 0.91 2.55
C LEU A 125 29.05 -0.32 2.84
N LEU A 126 29.54 -1.25 3.67
CA LEU A 126 28.82 -2.48 4.01
C LEU A 126 27.40 -2.24 4.56
N PRO A 127 27.17 -1.41 5.60
CA PRO A 127 25.82 -1.17 6.10
C PRO A 127 24.90 -0.49 5.08
N LEU A 128 25.44 0.37 4.21
CA LEU A 128 24.66 1.00 3.13
C LEU A 128 24.23 -0.04 2.09
N PHE A 129 25.13 -0.96 1.76
CA PHE A 129 24.85 -2.05 0.83
C PHE A 129 23.81 -3.01 1.38
N GLU A 130 23.95 -3.43 2.64
CA GLU A 130 22.98 -4.27 3.36
C GLU A 130 21.60 -3.59 3.44
N THR A 131 21.56 -2.28 3.73
CA THR A 131 20.31 -1.52 3.76
C THR A 131 19.62 -1.54 2.40
N ARG A 132 20.35 -1.27 1.31
CA ARG A 132 19.79 -1.32 -0.05
C ARG A 132 19.35 -2.71 -0.46
N GLN A 133 20.08 -3.74 -0.06
CA GLN A 133 19.71 -5.13 -0.32
C GLN A 133 18.40 -5.48 0.40
N ASN A 134 18.25 -5.06 1.66
CA ASN A 134 17.02 -5.26 2.42
C ASN A 134 15.83 -4.50 1.83
N GLU A 135 16.02 -3.24 1.41
CA GLU A 135 14.98 -2.46 0.72
C GLU A 135 14.52 -3.14 -0.59
N GLN A 136 15.45 -3.68 -1.37
CA GLN A 136 15.14 -4.41 -2.60
C GLN A 136 14.42 -5.73 -2.32
N ALA A 137 14.83 -6.45 -1.27
CA ALA A 137 14.16 -7.68 -0.84
C ALA A 137 12.73 -7.40 -0.36
N GLU A 138 12.53 -6.39 0.47
CA GLU A 138 11.20 -5.98 0.96
C GLU A 138 10.27 -5.57 -0.19
N LEU A 139 10.78 -4.84 -1.18
CA LEU A 139 10.01 -4.49 -2.38
C LEU A 139 9.51 -5.73 -3.12
N ILE A 140 10.36 -6.75 -3.25
CA ILE A 140 10.04 -7.98 -3.96
C ILE A 140 9.08 -8.84 -3.16
N ASP A 141 9.27 -8.97 -1.84
CA ASP A 141 8.32 -9.64 -0.96
C ASP A 141 6.94 -8.98 -1.04
N ARG A 142 6.90 -7.64 -1.11
CA ARG A 142 5.65 -6.90 -1.29
C ARG A 142 5.01 -7.15 -2.66
N LEU A 143 5.80 -7.25 -3.72
CA LEU A 143 5.30 -7.63 -5.05
C LEU A 143 4.74 -9.06 -5.06
N HIS A 144 5.45 -10.03 -4.49
CA HIS A 144 4.96 -11.41 -4.34
C HIS A 144 3.65 -11.44 -3.56
N HIS A 145 3.55 -10.69 -2.46
CA HIS A 145 2.33 -10.59 -1.69
C HIS A 145 1.17 -9.98 -2.50
N LEU A 146 1.41 -8.91 -3.27
CA LEU A 146 0.40 -8.32 -4.15
C LEU A 146 -0.05 -9.31 -5.24
N CYS A 147 0.88 -10.05 -5.84
CA CYS A 147 0.57 -11.09 -6.83
C CYS A 147 -0.26 -12.22 -6.23
N PHE A 148 0.12 -12.72 -5.04
CA PHE A 148 -0.67 -13.70 -4.30
C PHE A 148 -2.10 -13.20 -4.05
N ARG A 149 -2.24 -11.96 -3.58
CA ARG A 149 -3.57 -11.38 -3.32
C ARG A 149 -4.39 -11.21 -4.59
N LEU A 150 -3.78 -10.85 -5.71
CA LEU A 150 -4.47 -10.63 -6.98
C LEU A 150 -4.69 -11.91 -7.81
N GLY A 151 -3.99 -13.01 -7.44
CA GLY A 151 -3.97 -14.27 -8.19
C GLY A 151 -3.11 -14.19 -9.46
N PHE A 152 -2.08 -13.34 -9.49
CA PHE A 152 -1.15 -13.24 -10.61
C PHE A 152 0.07 -14.16 -10.40
N ASP A 153 0.67 -14.59 -11.51
CA ASP A 153 1.93 -15.33 -11.51
C ASP A 153 3.07 -14.41 -11.04
N ASP A 154 3.88 -14.90 -10.11
CA ASP A 154 4.99 -14.19 -9.49
C ASP A 154 6.36 -14.55 -10.11
N SER A 155 6.37 -15.43 -11.11
CA SER A 155 7.57 -15.92 -11.80
C SER A 155 8.49 -14.81 -12.34
N GLU A 156 7.96 -13.61 -12.60
CA GLU A 156 8.71 -12.48 -13.15
C GLU A 156 9.54 -11.71 -12.10
N PHE A 157 9.29 -11.90 -10.81
CA PHE A 157 9.92 -11.11 -9.72
C PHE A 157 11.05 -11.86 -9.01
N SER A 158 11.36 -13.09 -9.45
CA SER A 158 12.42 -13.92 -8.89
C SER A 158 13.81 -13.28 -9.10
N ILE A 159 14.46 -12.85 -8.00
CA ILE A 159 15.89 -12.52 -8.02
C ILE A 159 16.68 -13.83 -8.15
N PRO A 160 17.77 -13.86 -8.94
CA PRO A 160 18.77 -14.90 -8.79
C PRO A 160 19.28 -14.88 -7.34
N THR A 161 18.93 -15.89 -6.56
CA THR A 161 19.18 -16.05 -5.11
C THR A 161 20.67 -16.05 -4.73
N GLU A 162 21.58 -15.88 -5.69
CA GLU A 162 23.03 -15.98 -5.52
C GLU A 162 23.82 -14.72 -5.93
N SER A 163 23.18 -13.68 -6.47
CA SER A 163 23.94 -12.48 -6.85
C SER A 163 24.13 -11.57 -5.64
N ASP A 164 25.36 -11.46 -5.17
CA ASP A 164 25.90 -10.43 -4.26
C ASP A 164 25.88 -9.02 -4.92
N GLU A 165 24.90 -8.77 -5.80
CA GLU A 165 24.75 -7.61 -6.66
C GLU A 165 23.40 -6.94 -6.42
N LEU A 166 23.42 -5.61 -6.27
CA LEU A 166 22.20 -4.81 -6.20
C LEU A 166 21.53 -4.75 -7.58
N ILE A 167 20.20 -4.79 -7.57
CA ILE A 167 19.38 -4.53 -8.75
C ILE A 167 19.67 -3.10 -9.25
N SER A 168 19.81 -2.94 -10.56
CA SER A 168 20.08 -1.62 -11.16
C SER A 168 18.94 -0.64 -10.88
N GLY A 169 19.27 0.66 -10.79
CA GLY A 169 18.29 1.71 -10.50
C GLY A 169 17.10 1.73 -11.47
N ASP A 170 17.34 1.48 -12.76
CA ASP A 170 16.27 1.45 -13.77
C ASP A 170 15.30 0.27 -13.56
N LYS A 171 15.83 -0.91 -13.24
CA LYS A 171 15.00 -2.09 -12.93
C LYS A 171 14.24 -1.89 -11.63
N LEU A 172 14.87 -1.29 -10.62
CA LEU A 172 14.22 -0.94 -9.36
C LEU A 172 13.05 0.02 -9.57
N GLY A 173 13.25 1.04 -10.41
CA GLY A 173 12.18 1.97 -10.80
C GLY A 173 11.03 1.28 -11.52
N ALA A 174 11.33 0.32 -12.41
CA ALA A 174 10.30 -0.49 -13.08
C ALA A 174 9.52 -1.38 -12.09
N LEU A 175 10.21 -2.00 -11.13
CA LEU A 175 9.59 -2.81 -10.08
C LEU A 175 8.69 -1.96 -9.16
N ASP A 176 9.13 -0.76 -8.77
CA ASP A 176 8.32 0.13 -7.94
C ASP A 176 7.10 0.68 -8.71
N ALA A 177 7.26 1.02 -10.00
CA ALA A 177 6.13 1.38 -10.86
C ALA A 177 5.12 0.22 -10.94
N ARG A 178 5.60 -1.01 -11.11
CA ARG A 178 4.74 -2.20 -11.12
C ARG A 178 4.04 -2.42 -9.77
N ARG A 179 4.73 -2.20 -8.65
CA ARG A 179 4.13 -2.26 -7.30
C ARG A 179 2.96 -1.29 -7.20
N LEU A 180 3.14 -0.04 -7.63
CA LEU A 180 2.09 0.99 -7.58
C LEU A 180 0.87 0.61 -8.44
N GLU A 181 1.08 0.04 -9.63
CA GLU A 181 -0.01 -0.46 -10.47
C GLU A 181 -0.80 -1.57 -9.78
N LEU A 182 -0.12 -2.57 -9.22
CA LEU A 182 -0.76 -3.70 -8.53
C LEU A 182 -1.51 -3.24 -7.27
N GLU A 183 -0.94 -2.31 -6.50
CA GLU A 183 -1.63 -1.72 -5.35
C GLU A 183 -2.91 -0.98 -5.75
N ASP A 184 -2.90 -0.21 -6.85
CA ASP A 184 -4.08 0.48 -7.35
C ASP A 184 -5.15 -0.51 -7.82
N VAL A 185 -4.77 -1.57 -8.54
CA VAL A 185 -5.69 -2.64 -8.95
C VAL A 185 -6.31 -3.33 -7.74
N LEU A 186 -5.51 -3.71 -6.75
CA LEU A 186 -5.99 -4.35 -5.53
C LEU A 186 -6.95 -3.46 -4.76
N HIS A 187 -6.61 -2.18 -4.59
CA HIS A 187 -7.46 -1.20 -3.92
C HIS A 187 -8.81 -1.03 -4.62
N LYS A 188 -8.80 -0.96 -5.96
CA LYS A 188 -10.04 -0.89 -6.75
C LYS A 188 -10.89 -2.14 -6.59
N ARG A 189 -10.30 -3.33 -6.65
CA ARG A 189 -11.01 -4.62 -6.48
C ARG A 189 -11.61 -4.74 -5.07
N VAL A 190 -10.83 -4.48 -4.02
CA VAL A 190 -11.30 -4.52 -2.62
C VAL A 190 -12.47 -3.56 -2.41
N LYS A 191 -12.36 -2.32 -2.90
CA LYS A 191 -13.47 -1.34 -2.81
C LYS A 191 -14.73 -1.81 -3.54
N LYS A 192 -14.60 -2.39 -4.74
CA LYS A 192 -15.73 -2.92 -5.53
C LYS A 192 -16.44 -4.02 -4.75
N VAL A 193 -15.67 -5.01 -4.27
CA VAL A 193 -16.16 -6.15 -3.50
C VAL A 193 -16.84 -5.71 -2.20
N GLN A 194 -16.21 -4.83 -1.41
CA GLN A 194 -16.81 -4.33 -0.16
C GLN A 194 -18.12 -3.57 -0.40
N LYS A 195 -18.23 -2.83 -1.51
CA LYS A 195 -19.47 -2.16 -1.88
C LYS A 195 -20.56 -3.21 -2.17
N TRP A 196 -20.25 -4.20 -3.00
CA TRP A 196 -21.19 -5.27 -3.33
C TRP A 196 -21.60 -6.08 -2.11
N GLN A 197 -20.67 -6.46 -1.22
CA GLN A 197 -20.99 -7.14 0.03
C GLN A 197 -21.99 -6.33 0.88
N LYS A 198 -21.82 -5.01 0.98
CA LYS A 198 -22.75 -4.13 1.72
C LYS A 198 -24.14 -4.11 1.10
N GLU A 199 -24.24 -3.93 -0.21
CA GLU A 199 -25.52 -3.90 -0.92
C GLU A 199 -26.20 -5.28 -0.92
N LEU A 200 -25.47 -6.37 -1.16
CA LEU A 200 -25.98 -7.74 -1.06
C LEU A 200 -26.54 -8.02 0.34
N ASN A 201 -25.82 -7.63 1.40
CA ASN A 201 -26.33 -7.74 2.78
C ASN A 201 -27.62 -6.94 2.98
N LYS A 202 -27.78 -5.77 2.33
CA LYS A 202 -29.03 -5.01 2.34
C LYS A 202 -30.15 -5.75 1.62
N PHE A 203 -29.89 -6.27 0.42
CA PHE A 203 -30.88 -7.00 -0.39
C PHE A 203 -31.39 -8.24 0.35
N VAL A 204 -30.46 -9.05 0.87
CA VAL A 204 -30.74 -10.23 1.70
C VAL A 204 -31.69 -9.91 2.86
N ARG A 205 -31.41 -8.84 3.62
CA ARG A 205 -32.24 -8.45 4.76
C ARG A 205 -33.66 -8.05 4.37
N LYS A 206 -33.87 -7.55 3.14
CA LYS A 206 -35.16 -7.06 2.65
C LYS A 206 -35.98 -8.13 1.93
N LEU A 207 -35.34 -8.98 1.14
CA LEU A 207 -35.97 -10.07 0.40
C LEU A 207 -36.28 -11.29 1.29
N GLY A 208 -35.58 -11.44 2.42
CA GLY A 208 -35.79 -12.54 3.36
C GLY A 208 -34.76 -13.65 3.22
N ASN A 209 -34.47 -14.34 4.33
CA ASN A 209 -33.38 -15.31 4.46
C ASN A 209 -33.65 -16.67 3.79
N ASP A 210 -34.87 -16.94 3.30
CA ASP A 210 -35.22 -18.26 2.75
C ASP A 210 -34.37 -18.61 1.52
N SER A 211 -34.09 -17.65 0.64
CA SER A 211 -33.24 -17.87 -0.54
C SER A 211 -31.75 -18.00 -0.20
N LEU A 212 -31.31 -17.51 0.97
CA LEU A 212 -29.93 -17.73 1.44
C LEU A 212 -29.74 -19.07 2.14
N SER A 213 -30.82 -19.76 2.52
CA SER A 213 -30.72 -21.06 3.18
C SER A 213 -30.03 -22.12 2.33
N GLU A 214 -30.00 -21.93 1.01
CA GLU A 214 -29.55 -22.92 0.04
C GLU A 214 -28.17 -22.61 -0.58
N ASP A 215 -27.63 -21.40 -0.40
CA ASP A 215 -26.40 -20.92 -1.08
C ASP A 215 -25.27 -20.66 -0.07
N GLU A 216 -24.56 -21.74 0.32
CA GLU A 216 -23.45 -21.67 1.27
C GLU A 216 -22.27 -20.83 0.75
N ASP A 217 -22.04 -20.83 -0.57
CA ASP A 217 -20.95 -20.10 -1.20
C ASP A 217 -21.14 -18.59 -1.06
N LEU A 218 -22.33 -18.08 -1.37
CA LEU A 218 -22.67 -16.67 -1.17
C LEU A 218 -22.56 -16.26 0.31
N ARG A 219 -22.99 -17.11 1.24
CA ARG A 219 -22.85 -16.83 2.68
C ARG A 219 -21.39 -16.69 3.08
N SER A 220 -20.53 -17.61 2.62
CA SER A 220 -19.10 -17.53 2.89
C SER A 220 -18.54 -16.19 2.38
N LEU A 221 -18.85 -15.82 1.13
CA LEU A 221 -18.39 -14.59 0.48
C LEU A 221 -18.87 -13.31 1.19
N LEU A 222 -20.06 -13.32 1.80
CA LEU A 222 -20.56 -12.17 2.57
C LEU A 222 -19.92 -12.02 3.96
N THR A 223 -19.32 -13.09 4.48
CA THR A 223 -18.64 -13.08 5.80
C THR A 223 -17.14 -12.82 5.72
N VAL A 224 -16.52 -13.12 4.58
CA VAL A 224 -15.09 -12.93 4.35
C VAL A 224 -14.72 -11.44 4.38
N ASP A 225 -13.67 -11.10 5.13
CA ASP A 225 -13.10 -9.75 5.14
C ASP A 225 -12.01 -9.60 4.06
N PHE A 226 -12.40 -9.11 2.89
CA PHE A 226 -11.47 -8.84 1.79
C PHE A 226 -10.52 -7.66 2.04
N ALA A 227 -10.67 -6.93 3.16
CA ALA A 227 -9.65 -5.96 3.58
C ALA A 227 -8.40 -6.64 4.16
N ASN A 228 -8.54 -7.86 4.68
CA ASN A 228 -7.44 -8.61 5.28
C ASN A 228 -6.35 -8.93 4.24
N GLU A 229 -5.09 -8.73 4.61
CA GLU A 229 -3.92 -8.98 3.79
C GLU A 229 -3.77 -10.47 3.44
N GLU A 230 -4.26 -11.38 4.29
CA GLU A 230 -4.20 -12.82 4.04
C GLU A 230 -5.27 -13.30 3.04
N THR A 231 -6.24 -12.46 2.70
CA THR A 231 -7.35 -12.83 1.80
C THR A 231 -7.03 -12.43 0.36
N SER A 232 -7.15 -13.41 -0.54
CA SER A 232 -7.01 -13.19 -1.98
C SER A 232 -8.29 -12.60 -2.58
N VAL A 233 -8.10 -11.63 -3.46
CA VAL A 233 -9.12 -10.94 -4.26
C VAL A 233 -8.79 -11.16 -5.73
N THR A 234 -8.88 -12.44 -6.12
CA THR A 234 -8.63 -12.87 -7.50
C THR A 234 -9.74 -12.38 -8.43
N GLU A 235 -9.45 -12.38 -9.73
CA GLU A 235 -10.45 -12.02 -10.75
C GLU A 235 -11.69 -12.92 -10.67
N SER A 236 -11.51 -14.23 -10.49
CA SER A 236 -12.61 -15.18 -10.30
C SER A 236 -13.52 -14.85 -9.11
N VAL A 237 -12.96 -14.37 -7.99
CA VAL A 237 -13.76 -13.97 -6.82
C VAL A 237 -14.55 -12.69 -7.11
N VAL A 238 -13.95 -11.74 -7.84
CA VAL A 238 -14.64 -10.53 -8.26
C VAL A 238 -15.78 -10.87 -9.23
N ASP A 239 -15.54 -11.74 -10.21
CA ASP A 239 -16.54 -12.14 -11.21
C ASP A 239 -17.71 -12.88 -10.58
N THR A 240 -17.44 -13.85 -9.71
CA THR A 240 -18.49 -14.59 -8.97
C THR A 240 -19.33 -13.65 -8.11
N LEU A 241 -18.71 -12.71 -7.39
CA LEU A 241 -19.44 -11.68 -6.64
C LEU A 241 -20.24 -10.74 -7.53
N GLU A 242 -19.75 -10.42 -8.74
CA GLU A 242 -20.48 -9.61 -9.72
C GLU A 242 -21.75 -10.32 -10.18
N GLU A 243 -21.65 -11.60 -10.54
CA GLU A 243 -22.78 -12.42 -10.93
C GLU A 243 -23.84 -12.51 -9.83
N TYR A 244 -23.41 -12.73 -8.59
CA TYR A 244 -24.31 -12.70 -7.44
C TYR A 244 -24.93 -11.32 -7.25
N TYR A 245 -24.13 -10.25 -7.31
CA TYR A 245 -24.61 -8.89 -7.16
C TYR A 245 -25.68 -8.56 -8.21
N ASP A 246 -25.44 -8.88 -9.48
CA ASP A 246 -26.36 -8.59 -10.57
C ASP A 246 -27.68 -9.35 -10.40
N ARG A 247 -27.61 -10.65 -10.08
CA ARG A 247 -28.79 -11.48 -9.79
C ARG A 247 -29.63 -10.90 -8.66
N TRP A 248 -29.01 -10.59 -7.53
CA TRP A 248 -29.72 -10.05 -6.36
C TRP A 248 -30.20 -8.61 -6.57
N CYS A 249 -29.45 -7.80 -7.32
CA CYS A 249 -29.84 -6.45 -7.70
C CYS A 249 -31.11 -6.48 -8.55
N GLN A 250 -31.20 -7.42 -9.51
CA GLN A 250 -32.41 -7.63 -10.30
C GLN A 250 -33.60 -8.02 -9.40
N MET A 251 -33.43 -9.06 -8.56
CA MET A 251 -34.49 -9.50 -7.65
C MET A 251 -34.94 -8.39 -6.69
N TYR A 252 -34.01 -7.60 -6.17
CA TYR A 252 -34.32 -6.46 -5.31
C TYR A 252 -35.06 -5.36 -6.06
N THR A 253 -34.66 -5.08 -7.31
CA THR A 253 -35.34 -4.10 -8.17
C THR A 253 -36.78 -4.50 -8.43
N GLU A 254 -37.01 -5.76 -8.80
CA GLU A 254 -38.36 -6.31 -9.01
C GLU A 254 -39.19 -6.23 -7.72
N TYR A 255 -38.60 -6.60 -6.57
CA TYR A 255 -39.24 -6.48 -5.26
C TYR A 255 -39.63 -5.04 -4.91
N VAL A 256 -38.77 -4.06 -5.20
CA VAL A 256 -39.07 -2.65 -4.94
C VAL A 256 -40.18 -2.15 -5.87
N GLN A 257 -40.11 -2.49 -7.17
CA GLN A 257 -41.13 -2.10 -8.15
C GLN A 257 -42.52 -2.63 -7.79
N GLU A 258 -42.62 -3.91 -7.41
CA GLU A 258 -43.88 -4.51 -6.97
C GLU A 258 -44.49 -3.75 -5.77
N ARG A 259 -43.64 -3.38 -4.80
CA ARG A 259 -44.08 -2.63 -3.61
C ARG A 259 -44.44 -1.18 -3.93
N GLU A 260 -43.70 -0.53 -4.82
CA GLU A 260 -44.03 0.81 -5.32
C GLU A 260 -45.38 0.81 -6.01
N PHE A 261 -45.64 -0.19 -6.87
CA PHE A 261 -46.92 -0.35 -7.55
C PHE A 261 -48.06 -0.54 -6.55
N ARG A 262 -47.92 -1.48 -5.62
CA ARG A 262 -48.91 -1.74 -4.57
C ARG A 262 -49.15 -0.51 -3.69
N TRP A 263 -48.10 0.21 -3.32
CA TRP A 263 -48.22 1.45 -2.56
C TRP A 263 -49.01 2.50 -3.32
N LEU A 264 -48.72 2.70 -4.61
CA LEU A 264 -49.40 3.67 -5.45
C LEU A 264 -50.89 3.33 -5.60
N GLU A 265 -51.23 2.06 -5.82
CA GLU A 265 -52.61 1.58 -5.90
C GLU A 265 -53.38 1.89 -4.59
N LEU A 266 -52.81 1.50 -3.45
CA LEU A 266 -53.41 1.76 -2.14
C LEU A 266 -53.51 3.25 -1.85
N TYR A 267 -52.48 4.04 -2.18
CA TYR A 267 -52.50 5.49 -1.98
C TYR A 267 -53.56 6.17 -2.85
N SER A 268 -53.71 5.75 -4.11
CA SER A 268 -54.76 6.26 -5.00
C SER A 268 -56.14 6.02 -4.38
N ARG A 269 -56.39 4.79 -3.92
CA ARG A 269 -57.65 4.43 -3.26
C ARG A 269 -57.89 5.22 -1.98
N LEU A 270 -56.86 5.38 -1.16
CA LEU A 270 -56.92 6.17 0.06
C LEU A 270 -57.21 7.65 -0.23
N SER A 271 -56.58 8.21 -1.27
CA SER A 271 -56.81 9.59 -1.71
C SER A 271 -58.25 9.81 -2.16
N GLU A 272 -58.84 8.89 -2.92
CA GLU A 272 -60.27 8.96 -3.29
C GLU A 272 -61.16 8.98 -2.05
N LEU A 273 -60.86 8.15 -1.05
CA LEU A 273 -61.64 8.08 0.19
C LEU A 273 -61.46 9.31 1.08
N TRP A 274 -60.27 9.90 1.11
CA TRP A 274 -60.04 11.18 1.78
C TRP A 274 -60.87 12.29 1.15
N GLU A 275 -60.98 12.35 -0.18
CA GLU A 275 -61.87 13.30 -0.85
C GLU A 275 -63.34 13.00 -0.56
N ALA A 276 -63.78 11.75 -0.70
CA ALA A 276 -65.17 11.34 -0.47
C ALA A 276 -65.64 11.59 0.97
N CYS A 277 -64.75 11.40 1.95
CA CYS A 277 -65.02 11.66 3.37
C CYS A 277 -64.68 13.09 3.80
N HIS A 278 -64.20 13.95 2.89
CA HIS A 278 -63.77 15.33 3.16
C HIS A 278 -62.73 15.44 4.28
N VAL A 279 -61.76 14.51 4.33
CA VAL A 279 -60.66 14.50 5.31
C VAL A 279 -59.70 15.66 5.04
N ALA A 280 -59.36 16.40 6.08
CA ALA A 280 -58.51 17.59 5.99
C ALA A 280 -57.06 17.23 5.67
N ASP A 281 -56.37 18.06 4.90
CA ASP A 281 -54.99 17.79 4.45
C ASP A 281 -54.01 17.58 5.60
N ILE A 282 -54.20 18.25 6.73
CA ILE A 282 -53.35 18.11 7.93
C ILE A 282 -53.44 16.71 8.55
N GLU A 283 -54.52 15.98 8.29
CA GLU A 283 -54.75 14.61 8.80
C GLU A 283 -54.23 13.55 7.82
N ARG A 284 -53.85 13.94 6.59
CA ARG A 284 -53.32 13.05 5.54
C ARG A 284 -51.83 12.79 5.74
N LEU A 285 -51.51 11.95 6.75
CA LEU A 285 -50.14 11.72 7.19
C LEU A 285 -49.35 10.69 6.35
N ILE A 286 -50.01 9.96 5.46
CA ILE A 286 -49.38 8.92 4.62
C ILE A 286 -48.76 9.59 3.38
N PRO A 287 -47.46 9.38 3.09
CA PRO A 287 -46.81 9.97 1.92
C PRO A 287 -47.30 9.36 0.58
N PRO A 288 -47.26 10.14 -0.52
CA PRO A 288 -47.70 9.68 -1.84
C PRO A 288 -46.79 8.64 -2.48
N CYS A 289 -45.50 8.63 -2.12
CA CYS A 289 -44.49 7.76 -2.75
C CYS A 289 -43.96 6.74 -1.74
N TYR A 290 -43.69 5.52 -2.23
CA TYR A 290 -43.02 4.48 -1.46
C TYR A 290 -41.52 4.80 -1.31
N ASN A 291 -40.94 4.41 -0.18
CA ASN A 291 -39.50 4.49 0.05
C ASN A 291 -39.03 3.14 0.63
N PRO A 292 -38.18 2.38 -0.09
CA PRO A 292 -37.77 1.04 0.31
C PRO A 292 -36.91 1.01 1.59
N ASP A 293 -36.27 2.13 1.95
CA ASP A 293 -35.46 2.22 3.16
C ASP A 293 -36.30 2.53 4.41
N LYS A 294 -37.42 3.24 4.26
CA LYS A 294 -38.26 3.71 5.38
C LYS A 294 -39.55 2.91 5.57
N HIS A 295 -40.14 2.42 4.48
CA HIS A 295 -41.43 1.75 4.51
C HIS A 295 -41.25 0.24 4.55
N SER A 296 -42.18 -0.41 5.23
CA SER A 296 -42.22 -1.86 5.46
C SER A 296 -43.61 -2.41 5.17
N ASP A 297 -43.78 -3.73 5.24
CA ASP A 297 -45.11 -4.37 5.13
C ASP A 297 -46.10 -3.81 6.14
N LYS A 298 -45.64 -3.46 7.34
CA LYS A 298 -46.50 -2.85 8.37
C LYS A 298 -47.08 -1.52 7.91
N ASP A 299 -46.38 -0.77 7.07
CA ASP A 299 -46.89 0.52 6.58
C ASP A 299 -47.91 0.32 5.46
N ILE A 300 -47.73 -0.72 4.63
CA ILE A 300 -48.74 -1.17 3.66
C ILE A 300 -50.01 -1.63 4.39
N ASP A 301 -49.86 -2.37 5.50
CA ASP A 301 -50.98 -2.81 6.33
C ASP A 301 -51.71 -1.64 7.01
N LYS A 302 -50.97 -0.60 7.43
CA LYS A 302 -51.58 0.65 7.97
C LYS A 302 -52.45 1.34 6.92
N ILE A 303 -51.96 1.47 5.69
CA ILE A 303 -52.75 2.07 4.59
C ILE A 303 -54.01 1.23 4.36
N SER A 304 -53.87 -0.09 4.28
CA SER A 304 -55.01 -1.01 4.05
C SER A 304 -56.06 -0.94 5.17
N THR A 305 -55.60 -0.83 6.43
CA THR A 305 -56.47 -0.68 7.60
C THR A 305 -57.19 0.67 7.59
N GLU A 306 -56.49 1.74 7.23
CA GLU A 306 -57.07 3.08 7.14
C GLU A 306 -58.11 3.17 6.01
N ILE A 307 -57.83 2.57 4.85
CA ILE A 307 -58.81 2.39 3.76
C ILE A 307 -60.05 1.69 4.29
N SER A 308 -59.89 0.54 4.96
CA SER A 308 -61.02 -0.23 5.51
C SER A 308 -61.85 0.60 6.51
N ARG A 309 -61.18 1.40 7.35
CA ARG A 309 -61.82 2.30 8.32
C ARG A 309 -62.62 3.41 7.61
N LEU A 310 -62.05 4.05 6.59
CA LEU A 310 -62.70 5.11 5.83
C LEU A 310 -63.85 4.58 4.97
N GLU A 311 -63.71 3.41 4.35
CA GLU A 311 -64.80 2.75 3.62
C GLU A 311 -65.98 2.45 4.54
N SER A 312 -65.72 1.92 5.74
CA SER A 312 -66.75 1.67 6.75
C SER A 312 -67.43 2.96 7.21
N LEU A 313 -66.64 4.03 7.42
CA LEU A 313 -67.14 5.34 7.81
C LEU A 313 -68.03 5.96 6.73
N TYR A 314 -67.56 5.93 5.47
CA TYR A 314 -68.31 6.44 4.32
C TYR A 314 -69.62 5.67 4.14
N ALA A 315 -69.57 4.33 4.18
CA ALA A 315 -70.77 3.50 4.05
C ALA A 315 -71.81 3.79 5.14
N ALA A 316 -71.37 3.99 6.38
CA ALA A 316 -72.26 4.26 7.51
C ALA A 316 -72.92 5.65 7.48
N ARG A 317 -72.33 6.62 6.76
CA ARG A 317 -72.77 8.03 6.76
C ARG A 317 -72.83 8.62 5.35
N LYS A 318 -73.12 7.77 4.36
CA LYS A 318 -73.02 8.10 2.94
C LYS A 318 -73.88 9.30 2.57
N ASP A 319 -75.11 9.31 3.04
CA ASP A 319 -76.08 10.38 2.84
C ASP A 319 -75.56 11.76 3.31
N VAL A 320 -74.90 11.80 4.47
CA VAL A 320 -74.31 13.03 5.01
C VAL A 320 -73.17 13.53 4.12
N PHE A 321 -72.28 12.63 3.69
CA PHE A 321 -71.16 12.99 2.82
C PHE A 321 -71.64 13.44 1.43
N ASP A 322 -72.63 12.76 0.85
CA ASP A 322 -73.18 13.12 -0.46
C ASP A 322 -73.86 14.50 -0.43
N VAL A 323 -74.62 14.81 0.63
CA VAL A 323 -75.21 16.15 0.83
C VAL A 323 -74.13 17.21 1.02
N LEU A 324 -73.07 16.92 1.78
CA LEU A 324 -71.96 17.84 1.98
C LEU A 324 -71.22 18.13 0.67
N THR A 325 -70.97 17.11 -0.16
CA THR A 325 -70.37 17.26 -1.48
C THR A 325 -71.23 18.14 -2.38
N ALA A 326 -72.53 17.85 -2.50
CA ALA A 326 -73.45 18.65 -3.30
C ALA A 326 -73.55 20.10 -2.81
N TRP A 327 -73.48 20.33 -1.49
CA TRP A 327 -73.43 21.67 -0.93
C TRP A 327 -72.13 22.40 -1.30
N LYS A 328 -70.97 21.75 -1.18
CA LYS A 328 -69.66 22.32 -1.56
C LYS A 328 -69.61 22.70 -3.04
N GLU A 329 -70.12 21.83 -3.91
CA GLU A 329 -70.18 22.08 -5.36
C GLU A 329 -71.07 23.29 -5.68
N LYS A 330 -72.32 23.30 -5.20
CA LYS A 330 -73.23 24.44 -5.38
C LYS A 330 -72.67 25.74 -4.81
N TRP A 331 -71.97 25.67 -3.69
CA TRP A 331 -71.31 26.81 -3.09
C TRP A 331 -70.16 27.33 -3.95
N ALA A 332 -69.33 26.43 -4.50
CA ALA A 332 -68.25 26.79 -5.43
C ALA A 332 -68.80 27.41 -6.73
N GLU A 333 -69.87 26.85 -7.30
CA GLU A 333 -70.57 27.42 -8.46
C GLU A 333 -71.09 28.82 -8.16
N LYS A 334 -71.73 29.02 -7.00
CA LYS A 334 -72.20 30.33 -6.56
C LYS A 334 -71.04 31.33 -6.49
N LEU A 335 -69.92 30.97 -5.86
CA LEU A 335 -68.73 31.82 -5.77
C LEU A 335 -68.15 32.15 -7.15
N ALA A 336 -68.08 31.18 -8.06
CA ALA A 336 -67.61 31.40 -9.43
C ALA A 336 -68.53 32.35 -10.22
N LEU A 337 -69.85 32.24 -10.04
CA LEU A 337 -70.82 33.15 -10.64
C LEU A 337 -70.72 34.56 -10.05
N GLU A 338 -70.53 34.67 -8.72
CA GLU A 338 -70.30 35.96 -8.06
C GLU A 338 -69.00 36.61 -8.53
N GLU A 339 -67.93 35.83 -8.72
CA GLU A 339 -66.66 36.35 -9.23
C GLU A 339 -66.78 36.85 -10.68
N LYS A 340 -67.44 36.07 -11.56
CA LYS A 340 -67.73 36.51 -12.93
C LYS A 340 -68.54 37.80 -12.98
N LYS A 341 -69.48 38.01 -12.04
CA LYS A 341 -70.29 39.24 -11.96
C LYS A 341 -69.51 40.47 -11.50
N LYS A 342 -68.32 40.31 -10.90
CA LYS A 342 -67.46 41.43 -10.51
C LYS A 342 -66.69 42.03 -11.69
N ASP A 343 -66.53 41.26 -12.77
CA ASP A 343 -65.85 41.73 -13.99
C ASP A 343 -66.70 42.79 -14.72
N PRO A 344 -66.19 44.01 -14.95
CA PRO A 344 -66.90 45.05 -15.70
C PRO A 344 -67.29 44.64 -17.14
N GLU A 345 -66.53 43.75 -17.79
CA GLU A 345 -66.84 43.24 -19.14
C GLU A 345 -68.03 42.27 -19.15
N TYR A 346 -68.36 41.65 -18.00
CA TYR A 346 -69.49 40.74 -17.85
C TYR A 346 -70.82 41.37 -18.31
N PHE A 347 -71.00 42.67 -18.08
CA PHE A 347 -72.20 43.40 -18.46
C PHE A 347 -72.16 43.97 -19.89
N GLN A 348 -70.98 44.02 -20.54
CA GLN A 348 -70.85 44.48 -21.93
C GLN A 348 -71.19 43.37 -22.94
N ASN A 349 -70.91 42.10 -22.61
CA ASN A 349 -71.16 40.95 -23.50
C ASN A 349 -72.57 40.33 -23.40
N ARG A 350 -73.44 40.79 -22.49
CA ARG A 350 -74.83 40.31 -22.36
C ARG A 350 -75.75 40.62 -23.55
N GLY A 351 -75.34 41.49 -24.47
CA GLY A 351 -76.11 41.80 -25.67
C GLY A 351 -76.29 40.65 -26.67
N ARG A 352 -75.52 39.55 -26.56
CA ARG A 352 -75.61 38.39 -27.47
C ARG A 352 -76.30 37.15 -26.88
N GLU A 353 -76.34 36.98 -25.56
CA GLU A 353 -76.89 35.76 -24.92
C GLU A 353 -78.30 35.93 -24.33
N ASN A 354 -78.87 37.14 -24.35
CA ASN A 354 -80.25 37.41 -23.90
C ASN A 354 -81.37 36.76 -24.73
N ASN A 355 -81.06 35.78 -25.60
CA ASN A 355 -82.06 34.89 -26.22
C ASN A 355 -82.32 33.60 -25.42
N VAL A 356 -81.70 33.41 -24.25
CA VAL A 356 -81.98 32.26 -23.37
C VAL A 356 -82.69 32.72 -22.09
N TYR A 357 -83.86 33.36 -22.26
CA TYR A 357 -84.84 33.62 -21.20
C TYR A 357 -85.56 32.32 -20.75
N LEU A 358 -84.83 31.24 -20.48
CA LEU A 358 -85.39 29.96 -20.00
C LEU A 358 -84.81 29.44 -18.67
N ASP A 359 -83.65 29.93 -18.21
CA ASP A 359 -83.04 29.43 -16.96
C ASP A 359 -83.49 30.17 -15.68
N ALA A 360 -84.48 31.05 -15.78
CA ALA A 360 -85.06 31.76 -14.64
C ALA A 360 -86.52 31.36 -14.34
N LYS A 361 -86.89 30.09 -14.54
CA LYS A 361 -88.05 29.50 -13.84
C LYS A 361 -87.58 28.72 -12.62
N VAL A 362 -87.23 29.48 -11.59
CA VAL A 362 -87.51 29.08 -10.21
C VAL A 362 -89.03 29.21 -10.03
N GLN A 363 -89.75 28.08 -10.04
CA GLN A 363 -91.05 27.91 -9.38
C GLN A 363 -90.86 26.68 -8.48
N THR A 364 -90.55 26.85 -7.20
CA THR A 364 -91.57 26.74 -6.12
C THR A 364 -92.65 25.71 -6.46
N PHE A 365 -92.40 24.44 -6.13
CA PHE A 365 -93.17 23.65 -5.15
C PHE A 365 -92.35 22.43 -4.73
#